data_AF-A0A5S4T954-F1
#
_entry.id   AF-A0A5S4T954-F1
#
_cell.length_a   1.000
_cell.length_b   1.000
_cell.length_c   1.000
_cell.angle_alpha   90.00
_cell.angle_beta   90.00
_cell.angle_gamma   90.00
#
_symmetry.space_group_name_H-M   'P 1'
#
loop_
_entity.id
_entity.type
_entity.pdbx_description
1 polymer ?
#
loop_
_entity_poly.entity_id
_entity_poly.type
_entity_poly.pdbx_seq_one_letter_code
_entity_poly.pdbx_strand_id
1 'polypeptide(L)'
;MTRQTNKKTSFWKNVIKYRALLLMVLPGFIWFIFFFYIPVLANVVAFKDFHYSAGGFMESLKESPWVGLANFKYLFASKDAWLITRNTIAYNVIFLLFNVFFAIAFAIIMSELRNKRTVKVYHTMSLLPYFL
;
A
#
# COMPACT_ATOMS: atom_id res chain seq x y z
N MET A 1 40.64 29.53 2.34
CA MET A 1 40.23 28.42 3.24
C MET A 1 39.33 28.97 4.33
N THR A 2 38.00 28.96 4.14
CA THR A 2 37.05 29.38 5.18
C THR A 2 36.32 28.15 5.71
N ARG A 3 36.69 27.73 6.92
CA ARG A 3 36.03 26.65 7.67
C ARG A 3 34.58 27.04 7.96
N GLN A 4 33.61 26.41 7.30
CA GLN A 4 32.23 26.43 7.76
C GLN A 4 32.11 25.56 9.02
N THR A 5 32.11 26.19 10.20
CA THR A 5 31.83 25.51 11.46
C THR A 5 30.36 25.11 11.49
N ASN A 6 30.11 23.82 11.35
CA ASN A 6 28.80 23.20 11.40
C ASN A 6 28.20 23.33 12.82
N LYS A 7 27.51 24.44 13.09
CA LYS A 7 26.73 24.61 14.34
C LYS A 7 25.56 23.63 14.28
N LYS A 8 25.63 22.55 15.04
CA LYS A 8 24.49 21.65 15.30
C LYS A 8 23.31 22.49 15.80
N THR A 9 22.38 22.83 14.91
CA THR A 9 21.14 23.49 15.33
C THR A 9 20.35 22.47 16.15
N SER A 10 19.98 22.87 17.37
CA SER A 10 19.18 22.03 18.27
C SER A 10 17.90 21.59 17.57
N PHE A 11 17.55 20.30 17.66
CA PHE A 11 16.36 19.68 17.03
C PHE A 11 15.10 20.53 17.24
N TRP A 12 14.90 21.01 18.46
CA TRP A 12 13.76 21.87 18.84
C TRP A 12 13.73 23.22 18.10
N LYS A 13 14.90 23.81 17.82
CA LYS A 13 14.98 25.04 17.02
C LYS A 13 14.56 24.78 15.58
N ASN A 14 14.86 23.60 15.02
CA ASN A 14 14.42 23.22 13.68
C ASN A 14 12.90 22.95 13.66
N VAL A 15 12.34 22.26 14.66
CA VAL A 15 10.89 22.02 14.77
C VAL A 15 10.11 23.34 14.78
N ILE A 16 10.57 24.33 15.57
CA ILE A 16 9.92 25.65 15.60
C ILE A 16 10.10 26.38 14.27
N LYS A 17 11.30 26.34 13.67
CA LYS A 17 11.59 26.95 12.37
C LYS A 17 10.71 26.39 11.25
N TYR A 18 10.41 25.09 11.28
CA TYR A 18 9.62 24.40 10.26
C TYR A 18 8.18 24.09 10.71
N ARG A 19 7.68 24.76 11.76
CA ARG A 19 6.35 24.50 12.34
C ARG A 19 5.21 24.59 11.33
N ALA A 20 5.31 25.49 10.36
CA ALA A 20 4.29 25.65 9.32
C ALA A 20 4.23 24.42 8.40
N LEU A 21 5.37 23.89 7.99
CA LEU A 21 5.46 22.66 7.20
C LEU A 21 4.97 21.45 8.01
N LEU A 22 5.35 21.38 9.29
CA LEU A 22 4.89 20.30 10.18
C LEU A 22 3.38 20.34 10.38
N LEU A 23 2.77 21.52 10.55
CA LEU A 23 1.32 21.68 10.67
C LEU A 23 0.57 21.28 9.39
N MET A 24 1.14 21.52 8.20
CA MET A 24 0.55 21.09 6.93
C MET A 24 0.56 19.56 6.77
N VAL A 25 1.60 18.88 7.25
CA VAL A 25 1.71 17.41 7.18
C VAL A 25 0.86 16.73 8.27
N LEU A 26 0.67 17.40 9.41
CA LEU A 26 -0.02 16.87 10.57
C LEU A 26 -1.40 16.23 10.28
N PRO A 27 -2.33 16.85 9.52
CA PRO A 27 -3.62 16.21 9.23
C PRO A 27 -3.46 14.90 8.42
N GLY A 28 -2.59 14.87 7.41
CA GLY A 28 -2.33 13.65 6.63
C GLY A 28 -1.65 12.56 7.47
N PHE A 29 -0.73 12.96 8.35
CA PHE A 29 -0.08 12.04 9.28
C PHE A 29 -1.05 11.42 10.28
N ILE A 30 -1.95 12.23 10.86
CA ILE A 30 -3.01 11.76 11.74
C ILE A 30 -3.89 10.75 11.00
N TRP A 31 -4.36 11.11 9.80
CA TRP A 31 -5.18 10.22 8.99
C TRP A 31 -4.48 8.89 8.72
N PHE A 32 -3.19 8.91 8.38
CA PHE A 32 -2.39 7.69 8.17
C PHE A 32 -2.30 6.83 9.43
N ILE A 33 -2.13 7.43 10.62
CA ILE A 33 -2.12 6.68 11.88
C ILE A 33 -3.45 5.95 12.08
N PHE A 34 -4.57 6.65 11.94
CA PHE A 34 -5.89 6.09 12.21
C PHE A 34 -6.29 5.00 11.22
N PHE A 35 -6.01 5.19 9.92
CA PHE A 35 -6.50 4.29 8.87
C PHE A 35 -5.50 3.24 8.40
N PHE A 36 -4.19 3.42 8.61
CA PHE A 36 -3.18 2.43 8.21
C PHE A 36 -2.49 1.78 9.40
N TYR A 37 -2.00 2.55 10.38
CA TYR A 37 -1.23 1.98 11.48
C TYR A 37 -2.10 1.23 12.50
N ILE A 38 -3.22 1.81 12.93
CA ILE A 38 -4.11 1.15 13.90
C ILE A 38 -4.61 -0.20 13.35
N PRO A 39 -5.12 -0.31 12.11
CA PRO A 39 -5.54 -1.60 11.56
C PRO A 39 -4.40 -2.62 11.43
N VAL A 40 -3.18 -2.18 11.11
CA VAL A 40 -2.03 -3.09 11.02
C VAL A 40 -1.69 -3.71 12.38
N LEU A 41 -1.96 -3.02 13.51
CA LEU A 41 -1.81 -3.61 14.84
C LEU A 41 -2.76 -4.79 15.06
N ALA A 42 -3.90 -4.84 14.36
CA ALA A 42 -4.83 -5.98 14.42
C ALA A 42 -4.26 -7.26 13.78
N ASN A 43 -3.20 -7.18 12.97
CA ASN A 43 -2.54 -8.37 12.40
C ASN A 43 -1.96 -9.31 13.47
N VAL A 44 -1.81 -8.84 14.71
CA VAL A 44 -1.44 -9.67 15.86
C VAL A 44 -2.41 -10.84 16.09
N VAL A 45 -3.66 -10.72 15.63
CA VAL A 45 -4.67 -11.80 15.63
C VAL A 45 -4.15 -13.06 14.92
N ALA A 46 -3.32 -12.93 13.88
CA ALA A 46 -2.76 -14.08 13.18
C ALA A 46 -1.87 -14.99 14.07
N PHE A 47 -1.37 -14.47 15.19
CA PHE A 47 -0.54 -15.19 16.15
C PHE A 47 -1.31 -15.70 17.37
N LYS A 48 -2.62 -15.48 17.41
CA LYS A 48 -3.51 -15.90 18.50
C LYS A 48 -4.57 -16.87 17.99
N ASP A 49 -5.05 -17.71 18.89
CA ASP A 49 -6.24 -18.54 18.62
C ASP A 49 -7.49 -17.70 18.90
N PHE A 50 -7.86 -16.89 17.91
CA PHE A 50 -8.80 -15.79 18.10
C PHE A 50 -10.24 -16.26 18.18
N HIS A 51 -10.87 -16.01 19.33
CA HIS A 51 -12.28 -16.27 19.57
C HIS A 51 -13.01 -14.95 19.83
N TYR A 52 -14.16 -14.76 19.18
CA TYR A 52 -14.95 -13.55 19.36
C TYR A 52 -15.69 -13.58 20.71
N SER A 53 -15.38 -12.62 21.59
CA SER A 53 -16.01 -12.45 22.89
C SER A 53 -16.99 -11.27 22.91
N ALA A 54 -17.96 -11.31 23.83
CA ALA A 54 -19.05 -10.33 23.90
C ALA A 54 -18.57 -8.88 24.16
N GLY A 55 -17.37 -8.71 24.72
CA GLY A 55 -16.75 -7.42 25.03
C GLY A 55 -16.07 -6.70 23.84
N GLY A 56 -16.16 -7.27 22.64
CA GLY A 56 -15.62 -6.67 21.41
C GLY A 56 -14.13 -6.91 21.18
N PHE A 57 -13.60 -6.32 20.11
CA PHE A 57 -12.29 -6.68 19.55
C PHE A 57 -11.11 -6.63 20.55
N MET A 58 -11.03 -5.59 21.38
CA MET A 58 -9.91 -5.45 22.33
C MET A 58 -9.96 -6.48 23.47
N GLU A 59 -11.16 -6.90 23.89
CA GLU A 59 -11.34 -7.92 24.91
C GLU A 59 -11.05 -9.30 24.34
N SER A 60 -11.58 -9.59 23.16
CA SER A 60 -11.29 -10.82 22.40
C SER A 60 -9.79 -10.99 22.17
N LEU A 61 -9.08 -9.91 21.88
CA LEU A 61 -7.64 -9.96 21.71
C LEU A 61 -6.88 -10.24 23.02
N LYS A 62 -7.38 -9.83 24.18
CA LYS A 62 -6.75 -10.10 25.48
C LYS A 62 -6.99 -11.53 25.95
N GLU A 63 -8.20 -12.03 25.80
CA GLU A 63 -8.61 -13.37 26.24
C GLU A 63 -8.04 -14.48 25.34
N SER A 64 -7.89 -14.21 24.05
CA SER A 64 -7.40 -15.21 23.09
C SER A 64 -5.95 -15.62 23.38
N PRO A 65 -5.66 -16.93 23.50
CA PRO A 65 -4.33 -17.41 23.84
C PRO A 65 -3.34 -17.18 22.69
N TRP A 66 -2.08 -16.93 23.05
CA TRP A 66 -1.00 -16.76 22.07
C TRP A 66 -0.49 -18.11 21.58
N VAL A 67 -0.65 -18.38 20.28
CA VAL A 67 -0.25 -19.65 19.65
C VAL A 67 0.94 -19.50 18.70
N GLY A 68 1.49 -18.29 18.57
CA GLY A 68 2.66 -18.01 17.74
C GLY A 68 2.41 -18.37 16.28
N LEU A 69 3.18 -19.31 15.74
CA LEU A 69 3.11 -19.69 14.32
C LEU A 69 2.18 -20.88 14.02
N ALA A 70 1.38 -21.34 14.99
CA ALA A 70 0.49 -22.50 14.79
C ALA A 70 -0.48 -22.30 13.61
N ASN A 71 -1.12 -21.11 13.53
CA ASN A 71 -2.03 -20.76 12.44
C ASN A 71 -1.35 -20.79 11.06
N PHE A 72 -0.10 -20.30 10.99
CA PHE A 72 0.67 -20.33 9.76
C PHE A 72 1.05 -21.76 9.36
N LYS A 73 1.48 -22.60 10.31
CA LYS A 73 1.76 -24.03 10.03
C LYS A 73 0.53 -24.74 9.52
N TYR A 74 -0.63 -24.51 10.13
CA TYR A 74 -1.91 -25.05 9.68
C TYR A 74 -2.25 -24.61 8.25
N LEU A 75 -2.13 -23.31 7.97
CA LEU A 75 -2.38 -22.75 6.64
C LEU A 75 -1.47 -23.38 5.58
N PHE A 76 -0.15 -23.42 5.81
CA PHE A 76 0.80 -23.98 4.85
C PHE A 76 0.79 -25.50 4.74
N ALA A 77 0.24 -26.21 5.73
CA ALA A 77 -0.02 -27.65 5.62
C ALA A 77 -1.23 -27.95 4.73
N SER A 78 -2.16 -27.00 4.57
CA SER A 78 -3.28 -27.14 3.65
C SER A 78 -2.84 -27.02 2.18
N LYS A 79 -3.44 -27.83 1.32
CA LYS A 79 -3.27 -27.73 -0.15
C LYS A 79 -3.77 -26.39 -0.69
N ASP A 80 -4.72 -25.76 -0.02
CA ASP A 80 -5.36 -24.53 -0.48
C ASP A 80 -4.40 -23.34 -0.46
N ALA A 81 -3.51 -23.26 0.52
CA ALA A 81 -2.54 -22.16 0.61
C ALA A 81 -1.62 -22.10 -0.60
N TRP A 82 -1.15 -23.28 -1.07
CA TRP A 82 -0.34 -23.36 -2.28
C TRP A 82 -1.15 -23.03 -3.54
N LEU A 83 -2.37 -23.55 -3.64
CA LEU A 83 -3.24 -23.30 -4.80
C LEU A 83 -3.54 -21.80 -4.94
N ILE A 84 -3.96 -21.15 -3.85
CA ILE A 84 -4.28 -19.72 -3.83
C ILE A 84 -3.03 -18.91 -4.17
N THR A 85 -1.90 -19.19 -3.51
CA THR A 85 -0.66 -18.43 -3.71
C THR A 85 -0.17 -18.55 -5.16
N ARG A 86 -0.14 -19.77 -5.71
CA ARG A 86 0.25 -20.00 -7.11
C ARG A 86 -0.67 -19.27 -8.08
N ASN A 87 -1.98 -19.35 -7.86
CA ASN A 87 -2.94 -18.70 -8.75
C ASN A 87 -2.79 -17.18 -8.67
N THR A 88 -2.67 -16.60 -7.47
CA THR A 88 -2.44 -15.16 -7.30
C THR A 88 -1.15 -14.72 -8.01
N ILE A 89 -0.05 -15.45 -7.86
CA ILE A 89 1.21 -15.11 -8.55
C ILE A 89 1.03 -15.22 -10.07
N ALA A 90 0.41 -16.31 -10.56
CA ALA A 90 0.17 -16.50 -11.99
C ALA A 90 -0.69 -15.38 -12.58
N TYR A 91 -1.80 -15.01 -11.91
CA TYR A 91 -2.64 -13.89 -12.33
C TYR A 91 -1.88 -12.58 -12.35
N ASN A 92 -1.09 -12.27 -11.32
CA ASN A 92 -0.32 -11.02 -11.27
C ASN A 92 0.75 -10.96 -12.36
N VAL A 93 1.45 -12.07 -12.62
CA VAL A 93 2.47 -12.12 -13.68
C VAL A 93 1.84 -11.94 -15.05
N ILE A 94 0.76 -12.68 -15.34
CA ILE A 94 0.00 -12.55 -16.58
C ILE A 94 -0.50 -11.10 -16.74
N PHE A 95 -1.13 -10.56 -15.70
CA PHE A 95 -1.66 -9.20 -15.70
C PHE A 95 -0.56 -8.17 -15.95
N LEU A 96 0.61 -8.29 -15.32
CA LEU A 96 1.74 -7.39 -15.53
C LEU A 96 2.24 -7.44 -16.98
N LEU A 97 2.45 -8.65 -17.52
CA LEU A 97 2.94 -8.83 -18.89
C LEU A 97 1.95 -8.27 -19.91
N PHE A 98 0.67 -8.59 -19.78
CA PHE A 98 -0.35 -8.09 -20.69
C PHE A 98 -0.54 -6.57 -20.58
N ASN A 99 -0.55 -6.00 -19.37
CA ASN A 99 -0.65 -4.54 -19.21
C ASN A 99 0.51 -3.83 -19.89
N VAL A 100 1.75 -4.29 -19.66
CA VAL A 100 2.92 -3.67 -20.29
C VAL A 100 2.88 -3.86 -21.81
N PHE A 101 2.56 -5.06 -22.29
CA PHE A 101 2.45 -5.33 -23.72
C PHE A 101 1.42 -4.44 -24.41
N PHE A 102 0.20 -4.38 -23.88
CA PHE A 102 -0.87 -3.55 -24.45
C PHE A 102 -0.59 -2.05 -24.31
N ALA A 103 -0.01 -1.60 -23.19
CA ALA A 103 0.36 -0.20 -23.02
C ALA A 103 1.42 0.24 -24.04
N ILE A 104 2.45 -0.58 -24.28
CA ILE A 104 3.47 -0.31 -25.28
C ILE A 104 2.88 -0.37 -26.69
N ALA A 105 2.11 -1.41 -27.01
CA ALA A 105 1.47 -1.54 -28.32
C ALA A 105 0.56 -0.34 -28.62
N PHE A 106 -0.25 0.08 -27.65
CA PHE A 106 -1.10 1.26 -27.76
C PHE A 106 -0.27 2.53 -27.97
N ALA A 107 0.83 2.71 -27.22
CA ALA A 107 1.72 3.86 -27.37
C ALA A 107 2.35 3.94 -28.77
N ILE A 108 2.79 2.80 -29.34
CA ILE A 108 3.36 2.74 -30.69
C ILE A 108 2.32 3.09 -31.76
N ILE A 109 1.10 2.55 -31.65
CA ILE A 109 0.01 2.89 -32.59
C ILE A 109 -0.30 4.39 -32.51
N MET A 110 -0.30 4.96 -31.30
CA MET A 110 -0.51 6.39 -31.11
C MET A 110 0.65 7.25 -31.64
N SER A 111 1.90 6.78 -31.60
CA SER A 111 3.04 7.54 -32.12
C SER A 111 3.08 7.62 -33.65
N GLU A 112 2.54 6.61 -34.34
CA GLU A 112 2.53 6.56 -35.81
C GLU A 112 1.42 7.43 -36.43
N LEU A 113 0.47 7.90 -35.62
CA LEU A 113 -0.62 8.76 -36.06
C LEU A 113 -0.13 10.18 -36.38
N ARG A 114 -0.15 10.54 -37.67
CA ARG A 114 0.30 11.86 -38.17
C ARG A 114 -0.52 13.05 -37.65
N ASN A 115 -1.81 12.85 -37.33
CA ASN A 115 -2.70 13.92 -36.87
C ASN A 115 -2.79 14.00 -35.34
N LYS A 116 -2.21 15.06 -34.76
CA LYS A 116 -2.20 15.32 -33.32
C LYS A 116 -3.59 15.45 -32.69
N ARG A 117 -4.61 15.89 -33.44
CA ARG A 117 -6.00 15.98 -32.93
C ARG A 117 -6.59 14.59 -32.71
N THR A 118 -6.34 13.68 -33.64
CA THR A 118 -6.83 12.30 -33.60
C THR A 118 -6.20 11.51 -32.44
N VAL A 119 -4.89 11.66 -32.22
CA VAL A 119 -4.19 11.07 -31.06
C VAL A 119 -4.81 11.52 -29.74
N LYS A 120 -5.11 12.82 -29.60
CA LYS A 120 -5.70 13.38 -28.38
C LYS A 120 -7.10 12.82 -28.11
N VAL A 121 -7.91 12.63 -29.15
CA VAL A 121 -9.26 12.05 -29.03
C VAL A 121 -9.19 10.60 -28.57
N TYR A 122 -8.38 9.75 -29.24
CA TYR A 122 -8.23 8.34 -28.86
C TYR A 122 -7.67 8.16 -27.46
N HIS A 123 -6.67 8.96 -27.07
CA HIS A 123 -6.16 8.94 -25.70
C HIS A 123 -7.25 9.29 -24.68
N THR A 124 -8.05 10.33 -24.94
CA THR A 124 -9.14 10.71 -24.02
C THR A 124 -10.24 9.63 -23.95
N MET A 125 -10.59 9.01 -25.08
CA MET A 125 -11.54 7.89 -25.12
C MET A 125 -11.03 6.65 -24.37
N SER A 126 -9.73 6.38 -24.44
CA SER A 126 -9.11 5.27 -23.70
C SER A 126 -9.16 5.43 -22.18
N LEU A 127 -9.37 6.66 -21.68
CA LEU A 127 -9.54 6.94 -20.26
C LEU A 127 -10.97 6.67 -19.77
N LEU A 128 -11.96 6.64 -20.66
CA LEU A 128 -13.38 6.50 -20.30
C LEU A 128 -13.70 5.23 -19.50
N PRO A 129 -13.14 4.04 -19.81
CA PRO A 129 -13.36 2.84 -19.01
C PRO A 129 -12.85 2.93 -17.56
N TYR A 130 -11.93 3.86 -17.25
CA TYR A 130 -11.48 4.08 -15.86
C TYR A 130 -12.46 4.91 -15.04
N PHE A 131 -13.41 5.61 -15.69
CA PHE A 131 -14.38 6.49 -15.06
C PHE A 131 -15.79 5.88 -14.97
N LEU A 132 -16.07 4.81 -15.71
CA LEU A 132 -17.31 4.03 -15.64
C LEU A 132 -17.15 2.83 -14.70
#